data_AF-A0A662STB0-F1
#
_entry.id   AF-A0A662STB0-F1
#
_cell.length_a   1.000
_cell.length_b   1.000
_cell.length_c   1.000
_cell.angle_alpha   90.00
_cell.angle_beta   90.00
_cell.angle_gamma   90.00
#
_symmetry.space_group_name_H-M   'P 1'
#
loop_
_entity.id
_entity.type
_entity.pdbx_description
1 polymer ?
#
loop_
_entity_poly.entity_id
_entity_poly.type
_entity_poly.pdbx_seq_one_letter_code
_entity_poly.pdbx_strand_id
1 'polypeptide(L)' 'MEDLDRVEEEIRRRHADWSFIERQKPRVKWALIYYIRTGDIRTAQKLAGLSIEEFNELRLKAKIPIVHLEDVISQ' A
#
# COMPACT_ATOMS: atom_id res chain seq x y z
N MET A 1 6.06 11.95 14.93
CA MET A 1 5.86 11.93 13.46
C MET A 1 6.40 10.63 12.89
N GLU A 2 7.68 10.31 13.09
CA GLU A 2 8.25 9.00 12.72
C GLU A 2 7.49 7.79 13.30
N ASP A 3 7.03 7.87 14.56
CA ASP A 3 6.29 6.75 15.15
C ASP A 3 4.94 6.50 14.47
N LEU A 4 4.27 7.55 13.98
CA LEU A 4 2.99 7.42 13.28
C LEU A 4 3.19 6.78 11.90
N ASP A 5 4.18 7.25 11.14
CA ASP A 5 4.50 6.69 9.83
C ASP A 5 4.84 5.19 9.92
N ARG A 6 5.56 4.79 10.99
CA ARG A 6 5.88 3.38 11.25
C ARG A 6 4.63 2.55 11.60
N VAL A 7 3.73 3.11 12.41
CA VAL A 7 2.47 2.44 12.75
C VAL A 7 1.59 2.26 11.51
N GLU A 8 1.47 3.29 10.66
CA GLU A 8 0.73 3.19 9.41
C GLU A 8 1.32 2.15 8.43
N GLU A 9 2.66 2.15 8.26
CA GLU A 9 3.35 1.12 7.49
C GLU A 9 3.02 -0.27 8.04
N GLU A 10 3.11 -0.44 9.36
CA GLU A 10 2.89 -1.73 9.99
C GLU A 10 1.46 -2.22 9.81
N ILE A 11 0.47 -1.33 9.94
CA ILE A 11 -0.94 -1.66 9.65
C ILE A 11 -1.09 -2.13 8.20
N ARG A 12 -0.55 -1.39 7.22
CA ARG A 12 -0.58 -1.81 5.81
C ARG A 12 0.10 -3.16 5.59
N ARG A 13 1.26 -3.37 6.22
CA ARG A 13 2.08 -4.58 6.11
C ARG A 13 1.37 -5.81 6.68
N ARG A 14 0.70 -5.67 7.83
CA ARG A 14 -0.04 -6.75 8.51
C ARG A 14 -1.27 -7.21 7.72
N HIS A 15 -1.96 -6.29 7.05
CA HIS A 15 -3.20 -6.61 6.30
C HIS A 15 -2.95 -7.07 4.86
N ALA A 16 -1.79 -6.71 4.29
CA ALA A 16 -1.45 -7.03 2.91
C ALA A 16 -1.49 -8.54 2.61
N ASP A 17 -2.11 -8.90 1.48
CA ASP A 17 -2.05 -10.24 0.90
C ASP A 17 -0.73 -10.40 0.14
N TRP A 18 0.31 -10.81 0.88
CA TRP A 18 1.66 -11.03 0.34
C TRP A 18 1.67 -12.07 -0.78
N SER A 19 0.84 -13.11 -0.70
CA SER A 19 0.73 -14.12 -1.75
C SER A 19 0.21 -13.53 -3.06
N PHE A 20 -0.76 -12.62 -3.01
CA PHE A 20 -1.22 -11.88 -4.20
C PHE A 20 -0.11 -10.97 -4.74
N ILE A 21 0.57 -10.21 -3.87
CA ILE A 21 1.63 -9.27 -4.24
C ILE A 21 2.80 -9.99 -4.92
N GLU A 22 3.22 -11.12 -4.39
CA GLU A 22 4.37 -11.89 -4.90
C GLU A 22 4.15 -12.47 -6.30
N ARG A 23 2.90 -12.76 -6.66
CA ARG A 23 2.52 -13.26 -8.00
C ARG A 23 2.41 -12.16 -9.05
N GLN A 24 2.44 -10.88 -8.67
CA GLN A 24 2.34 -9.79 -9.63
C GLN A 24 3.60 -9.66 -10.47
N LYS A 25 3.47 -9.04 -11.65
CA LYS A 25 4.62 -8.65 -12.48
C LYS A 25 5.57 -7.77 -11.65
N PRO A 26 6.91 -7.83 -11.87
CA PRO A 26 7.88 -7.14 -11.03
C PRO A 26 7.56 -5.66 -10.76
N ARG A 27 7.15 -4.89 -11.79
CA ARG A 27 6.77 -3.48 -11.63
C ARG A 27 5.61 -3.25 -10.66
N VAL A 28 4.55 -4.05 -10.78
CA VAL A 28 3.37 -3.96 -9.92
C VAL A 28 3.71 -4.41 -8.50
N LYS A 29 4.45 -5.51 -8.36
CA LYS A 29 4.93 -5.99 -7.05
C LYS A 29 5.71 -4.90 -6.31
N TRP A 30 6.68 -4.27 -6.97
CA TRP A 30 7.48 -3.21 -6.37
C TRP A 30 6.66 -1.97 -6.03
N ALA A 31 5.69 -1.60 -6.87
CA ALA A 31 4.80 -0.48 -6.58
C ALA A 31 3.88 -0.74 -5.37
N LEU A 32 3.34 -1.95 -5.22
CA LEU A 32 2.55 -2.32 -4.04
C LEU A 32 3.40 -2.32 -2.76
N ILE A 33 4.62 -2.85 -2.82
CA ILE A 33 5.57 -2.81 -1.67
C ILE A 33 5.92 -1.36 -1.31
N TYR A 34 6.15 -0.50 -2.31
CA TYR A 34 6.37 0.92 -2.09
C TYR A 34 5.18 1.56 -1.37
N TYR A 35 3.95 1.31 -1.84
CA TYR A 35 2.74 1.82 -1.21
C TYR A 35 2.56 1.34 0.24
N ILE A 36 2.89 0.08 0.54
CA ILE A 36 2.87 -0.44 1.93
C ILE A 36 3.78 0.39 2.83
N ARG A 37 4.99 0.72 2.36
CA ARG A 37 5.98 1.48 3.13
C ARG A 37 5.60 2.95 3.29
N THR A 38 5.09 3.59 2.24
CA THR A 38 4.99 5.05 2.21
C THR A 38 3.57 5.59 2.31
N GLY A 39 2.55 4.79 2.00
CA GLY A 39 1.18 5.27 1.81
C GLY A 39 0.99 6.18 0.60
N ASP A 40 2.03 6.46 -0.19
CA ASP A 40 1.94 7.37 -1.34
C ASP A 40 1.42 6.64 -2.59
N ILE A 41 0.09 6.72 -2.76
CA ILE A 41 -0.60 6.12 -3.91
C ILE A 41 -0.19 6.78 -5.24
N ARG A 42 0.13 8.08 -5.24
CA ARG A 42 0.41 8.84 -6.47
C ARG A 42 1.75 8.45 -7.07
N THR A 43 2.75 8.22 -6.23
CA THR A 43 4.05 7.71 -6.67
C THR A 43 3.96 6.23 -7.02
N ALA A 44 3.23 5.43 -6.23
CA ALA A 44 3.06 4.01 -6.50
C ALA A 44 2.40 3.72 -7.87
N GLN A 45 1.32 4.43 -8.24
CA GLN A 45 0.69 4.25 -9.56
C GLN A 45 1.66 4.53 -10.73
N LYS A 46 2.53 5.54 -10.58
CA LYS A 46 3.50 5.92 -11.61
C LYS A 46 4.58 4.85 -11.76
N LEU A 47 5.05 4.28 -10.64
CA LEU A 47 5.99 3.16 -10.65
C LEU A 47 5.39 1.92 -11.35
N ALA A 48 4.12 1.63 -11.06
CA ALA A 48 3.38 0.55 -11.72
C ALA A 48 3.14 0.82 -13.21
N GLY A 49 3.10 2.09 -13.64
CA GLY A 49 2.72 2.50 -14.99
C GLY A 49 1.22 2.35 -15.25
N LEU A 50 0.42 2.59 -14.21
CA LEU A 50 -1.04 2.46 -14.22
C LEU A 50 -1.69 3.81 -13.89
N SER A 51 -2.96 3.95 -14.22
CA SER A 51 -3.81 5.01 -13.67
C SER A 51 -4.08 4.79 -12.18
N ILE A 52 -4.62 5.83 -11.53
CA ILE A 52 -4.86 5.81 -10.08
C ILE A 52 -5.94 4.80 -9.72
N GLU A 53 -6.97 4.71 -10.57
CA GLU A 53 -8.08 3.79 -10.46
C GLU A 53 -7.58 2.34 -10.55
N GLU A 54 -6.80 2.01 -11.59
CA GLU A 54 -6.23 0.68 -11.80
C GLU A 54 -5.31 0.26 -10.66
N PHE A 55 -4.47 1.18 -10.17
CA PHE A 55 -3.60 0.88 -9.04
C PHE A 55 -4.41 0.68 -7.74
N ASN A 56 -5.46 1.48 -7.52
CA ASN A 56 -6.32 1.34 -6.36
C ASN A 56 -7.09 0.00 -6.37
N GLU A 57 -7.53 -0.48 -7.54
CA GLU A 57 -8.10 -1.82 -7.68
C GLU A 57 -7.10 -2.91 -7.28
N LEU A 58 -5.84 -2.79 -7.69
CA LEU A 58 -4.78 -3.74 -7.30
C LEU A 58 -4.49 -3.67 -5.80
N ARG A 59 -4.49 -2.47 -5.20
CA ARG A 59 -4.37 -2.29 -3.75
C ARG A 59 -5.48 -3.02 -3.00
N LEU A 60 -6.73 -2.88 -3.47
CA LEU A 60 -7.89 -3.57 -2.88
C LEU A 60 -7.77 -5.10 -3.02
N LYS A 61 -7.38 -5.60 -4.20
CA LYS A 61 -7.11 -7.03 -4.42
C LYS A 61 -5.98 -7.56 -3.54
N ALA A 62 -4.97 -6.73 -3.28
CA ALA A 62 -3.88 -6.99 -2.37
C ALA A 62 -4.24 -6.77 -0.88
N LYS A 63 -5.48 -6.41 -0.56
CA LYS A 63 -5.99 -6.15 0.80
C LYS A 63 -5.19 -5.12 1.61
N ILE A 64 -4.52 -4.19 0.94
CA ILE A 64 -3.73 -3.15 1.62
C ILE A 64 -4.67 -2.00 1.99
N PRO A 65 -4.93 -1.70 3.27
CA PRO A 65 -5.84 -0.62 3.68
C PRO A 65 -5.27 0.77 3.32
N ILE A 66 -6.16 1.75 3.19
CA ILE A 66 -5.78 3.16 3.34
C ILE A 66 -5.81 3.41 4.85
N VAL A 67 -4.77 4.02 5.38
CA VAL A 67 -4.65 4.32 6.81
C VAL A 67 -4.64 5.83 6.94
N HIS A 68 -5.51 6.34 7.80
CA HIS A 68 -5.54 7.75 8.18
C HIS A 68 -5.09 7.90 9.64
N LEU A 69 -4.57 9.08 9.98
CA LEU A 69 -4.10 9.40 11.34
C LEU A 69 -5.18 9.16 12.42
N GLU A 70 -6.45 9.39 12.08
CA GLU A 70 -7.60 9.15 12.96
C GLU A 70 -7.85 7.66 13.24
N ASP A 71 -7.53 6.78 12.29
CA ASP A 71 -7.62 5.32 12.47
C ASP A 71 -6.58 4.81 13.47
N VAL A 72 -5.43 5.49 13.56
CA VAL A 72 -4.31 5.11 14.44
C VAL A 72 -4.54 5.57 15.89
N ILE A 73 -5.15 6.73 16.09
CA ILE A 73 -5.40 7.31 17.42
C ILE A 73 -6.59 6.61 18.12
N SER A 74 -7.43 5.92 17.36
CA SER A 74 -8.67 5.28 17.85
C SER A 74 -8.52 3.78 18.18
N GLN A 75 -7.32 3.19 18.04
CA GLN A 75 -7.00 1.81 18.40
C GLN A 75 -6.10 1.72 19.64
#